data_AF-A0A2T1BYM3-F1
#
_entry.id   AF-A0A2T1BYM3-F1
#
_cell.length_a   1.000
_cell.length_b   1.000
_cell.length_c   1.000
_cell.angle_alpha   90.00
_cell.angle_beta   90.00
_cell.angle_gamma   90.00
#
_symmetry.space_group_name_H-M   'P 1'
#
loop_
_entity.id
_entity.type
_entity.pdbx_description
1 polymer ?
#
loop_
_entity_poly.entity_id
_entity_poly.type
_entity_poly.pdbx_seq_one_letter_code
_entity_poly.pdbx_strand_id
1 'polypeptide(L)'
;MKNAARNFLAIVCLNCAFASPAFAYDWQVISAKVTVVEPTYMPTSISFQINQNAGSCPAGTWLVWNGQGTTDIDKKDNSKAVLAALMTAVNSNKSINVFGFNSGCKIQFIHLLKD
;
A
#
# COMPACT_ATOMS: atom_id res chain seq x y z
N MET A 1 30.82 17.14 37.76
CA MET A 1 30.21 17.39 36.43
C MET A 1 30.25 16.18 35.46
N LYS A 2 31.16 15.19 35.60
CA LYS A 2 31.19 13.99 34.73
C LYS A 2 30.02 13.01 34.88
N ASN A 3 29.33 13.00 36.03
CA ASN A 3 28.27 12.03 36.32
C ASN A 3 26.88 12.42 35.76
N ALA A 4 26.64 13.72 35.53
CA ALA A 4 25.39 14.20 34.94
C ALA A 4 25.28 13.85 33.45
N ALA A 5 26.40 13.92 32.71
CA ALA A 5 26.45 13.59 31.29
C ALA A 5 26.25 12.08 31.00
N ARG A 6 26.68 11.18 31.91
CA ARG A 6 26.45 9.72 31.79
C ARG A 6 25.00 9.34 31.98
N ASN A 7 24.29 9.98 32.92
CA ASN A 7 22.86 9.73 33.14
C ASN A 7 21.99 10.32 32.04
N PHE A 8 22.39 11.44 31.44
CA PHE A 8 21.67 12.04 30.30
C PHE A 8 21.74 11.15 29.04
N LEU A 9 22.88 10.50 28.79
CA LEU A 9 23.04 9.59 27.65
C LEU A 9 22.15 8.34 27.77
N ALA A 10 21.97 7.81 28.98
CA ALA A 10 21.17 6.63 29.24
C ALA A 10 19.65 6.87 29.03
N ILE A 11 19.17 8.09 29.31
CA ILE A 11 17.75 8.45 29.19
C ILE A 11 17.35 8.66 27.71
N VAL A 12 18.26 9.11 26.84
CA VAL A 12 17.99 9.27 25.40
C VAL A 12 17.89 7.92 24.69
N CYS A 13 18.72 6.93 25.04
CA CYS A 13 18.66 5.60 24.44
C CYS A 13 17.38 4.82 24.79
N LEU A 14 16.79 5.05 25.98
CA LEU A 14 15.58 4.32 26.42
C LEU A 14 14.31 4.76 25.67
N ASN A 15 14.30 5.94 25.06
CA ASN A 15 13.14 6.46 24.30
C ASN A 15 13.09 5.99 22.85
N CYS A 16 14.19 5.47 22.28
CA CYS A 16 14.20 4.94 20.92
C CYS A 16 13.59 3.53 20.81
N ALA A 17 13.38 2.83 21.93
CA ALA A 17 12.90 1.44 21.96
C ALA A 17 11.37 1.30 21.78
N PHE A 18 10.62 2.41 21.81
CA PHE A 18 9.15 2.40 21.68
C PHE A 18 8.65 2.93 20.33
N ALA A 19 9.53 3.11 19.33
CA ALA A 19 9.11 3.46 17.99
C ALA A 19 8.35 2.28 17.38
N SER A 20 7.02 2.36 17.35
CA SER A 20 6.19 1.41 16.61
C SER A 20 6.59 1.43 15.14
N PRO A 21 6.72 0.28 14.46
CA PRO A 21 7.01 0.27 13.02
C PRO A 21 5.85 0.94 12.29
N ALA A 22 6.06 2.16 11.81
CA ALA A 22 5.15 2.77 10.86
C ALA A 22 5.32 2.04 9.53
N PHE A 23 4.22 1.53 8.96
CA PHE A 23 4.23 1.11 7.56
C PHE A 23 4.45 2.34 6.69
N ALA A 24 5.69 2.57 6.29
CA ALA A 24 6.06 3.70 5.45
C ALA A 24 5.74 3.34 4.00
N TYR A 25 4.63 3.84 3.47
CA TYR A 25 4.41 3.96 2.03
C TYR A 25 5.03 5.28 1.54
N ASP A 26 5.46 5.34 0.29
CA ASP A 26 6.05 6.56 -0.28
C ASP A 26 4.98 7.60 -0.62
N TRP A 27 3.79 7.13 -1.01
CA TRP A 27 2.71 7.98 -1.48
C TRP A 27 1.34 7.43 -1.12
N GLN A 28 0.36 8.32 -1.11
CA GLN A 28 -1.05 8.02 -1.02
C GLN A 28 -1.81 8.82 -2.08
N VAL A 29 -2.84 8.22 -2.66
CA VAL A 29 -3.80 8.90 -3.52
C VAL A 29 -5.19 8.66 -2.95
N ILE A 30 -5.91 9.76 -2.71
CA ILE A 30 -7.24 9.74 -2.11
C ILE A 30 -8.29 9.92 -3.21
N SER A 31 -9.35 9.13 -3.12
CA SER A 31 -10.51 9.18 -4.01
C SER A 31 -10.22 8.96 -5.50
N ALA A 32 -9.25 8.10 -5.83
CA ALA A 32 -8.93 7.71 -7.21
C ALA A 32 -9.98 6.77 -7.81
N LYS A 33 -10.19 6.84 -9.14
CA LYS A 33 -11.01 5.89 -9.89
C LYS A 33 -10.12 4.85 -10.55
N VAL A 34 -10.48 3.58 -10.40
CA VAL A 34 -9.87 2.49 -11.19
C VAL A 34 -10.38 2.59 -12.62
N THR A 35 -9.48 2.60 -13.59
CA THR A 35 -9.83 2.75 -15.02
C THR A 35 -9.74 1.42 -15.77
N VAL A 36 -8.79 0.56 -15.40
CA VAL A 36 -8.57 -0.76 -16.01
C VAL A 36 -8.05 -1.72 -14.94
N VAL A 37 -8.47 -2.99 -15.00
CA VAL A 37 -7.94 -4.09 -14.16
C VAL A 37 -7.48 -5.22 -15.08
N GLU A 38 -6.25 -5.69 -14.89
CA GLU A 38 -5.64 -6.81 -15.59
C GLU A 38 -5.35 -7.97 -14.62
N PRO A 39 -6.18 -9.04 -14.64
CA PRO A 39 -5.99 -10.21 -13.76
C PRO A 39 -5.10 -11.30 -14.36
N THR A 40 -4.43 -11.06 -15.50
CA THR A 40 -3.67 -12.06 -16.27
C THR A 40 -2.60 -12.79 -15.45
N TYR A 41 -1.99 -12.11 -14.48
CA TYR A 41 -0.86 -12.61 -13.68
C TYR A 41 -1.27 -13.18 -12.31
N MET A 42 -2.56 -13.45 -12.12
CA MET A 42 -3.05 -14.08 -10.91
C MET A 42 -2.60 -15.54 -10.80
N PRO A 43 -2.37 -16.05 -9.57
CA PRO A 43 -2.63 -15.38 -8.28
C PRO A 43 -1.47 -14.51 -7.79
N THR A 44 -0.34 -14.48 -8.50
CA THR A 44 0.90 -13.83 -8.05
C THR A 44 0.74 -12.31 -7.94
N SER A 45 0.13 -11.69 -8.94
CA SER A 45 -0.07 -10.24 -8.97
C SER A 45 -1.33 -9.85 -9.73
N ILE A 46 -1.80 -8.65 -9.46
CA ILE A 46 -2.90 -7.98 -10.16
C ILE A 46 -2.40 -6.61 -10.57
N SER A 47 -2.53 -6.29 -11.86
CA SER A 47 -2.18 -4.97 -12.38
C SER A 47 -3.45 -4.17 -12.58
N PHE A 48 -3.42 -2.87 -12.27
CA PHE A 48 -4.56 -1.98 -12.53
C PHE A 48 -4.08 -0.54 -12.76
N GLN A 49 -4.94 0.27 -13.35
CA GLN A 49 -4.67 1.69 -13.60
C GLN A 49 -5.65 2.56 -12.82
N ILE A 50 -5.22 3.77 -12.48
CA ILE A 50 -6.07 4.81 -11.90
C ILE A 50 -5.99 6.11 -12.69
N ASN A 51 -7.00 6.97 -12.51
CA ASN A 51 -7.11 8.26 -13.20
C ASN A 51 -6.28 9.42 -12.60
N GLN A 52 -5.41 9.14 -11.62
CA GLN A 52 -4.60 10.13 -10.92
C GLN A 52 -3.14 9.69 -10.84
N ASN A 53 -2.22 10.65 -10.68
CA ASN A 53 -0.81 10.34 -10.44
C ASN A 53 -0.65 9.70 -9.05
N ALA A 54 0.21 8.69 -8.95
CA ALA A 54 0.55 7.97 -7.73
C ALA A 54 2.03 8.11 -7.42
N GLY A 55 2.40 9.13 -6.63
CA GLY A 55 3.79 9.50 -6.43
C GLY A 55 4.47 9.83 -7.76
N SER A 56 5.55 9.12 -8.08
CA SER A 56 6.26 9.25 -9.37
C SER A 56 5.61 8.46 -10.52
N CYS A 57 4.56 7.69 -10.28
CA CYS A 57 3.85 6.92 -11.31
C CYS A 57 2.73 7.78 -11.94
N PRO A 58 2.84 8.16 -13.22
CA PRO A 58 1.81 8.98 -13.88
C PRO A 58 0.44 8.25 -13.95
N ALA A 59 -0.65 9.02 -14.01
CA ALA A 59 -1.99 8.50 -14.25
C ALA A 59 -2.03 7.59 -15.49
N GLY A 60 -2.78 6.50 -15.42
CA GLY A 60 -2.82 5.48 -16.49
C GLY A 60 -1.60 4.54 -16.53
N THR A 61 -0.61 4.71 -15.66
CA THR A 61 0.47 3.71 -15.50
C THR A 61 -0.05 2.48 -14.77
N TRP A 62 0.47 1.30 -15.12
CA TRP A 62 0.18 0.07 -14.40
C TRP A 62 0.73 0.11 -12.97
N LEU A 63 -0.19 0.05 -12.02
CA LEU A 63 0.07 -0.19 -10.60
C LEU A 63 -0.04 -1.68 -10.33
N VAL A 64 0.84 -2.21 -9.47
CA VAL A 64 0.92 -3.66 -9.23
C VAL A 64 0.61 -3.98 -7.77
N TRP A 65 -0.43 -4.79 -7.56
CA TRP A 65 -0.66 -5.49 -6.30
C TRP A 65 0.03 -6.85 -6.35
N ASN A 66 0.89 -7.14 -5.38
CA ASN A 66 1.44 -8.48 -5.20
C ASN A 66 0.68 -9.18 -4.08
N GLY A 67 0.35 -10.46 -4.25
CA GLY A 67 -0.35 -11.24 -3.22
C GLY A 67 0.37 -11.19 -1.88
N GLN A 68 -0.33 -10.75 -0.83
CA GLN A 68 0.21 -10.61 0.53
C GLN A 68 -0.30 -11.75 1.42
N GLY A 69 0.54 -12.25 2.31
CA GLY A 69 0.22 -13.38 3.20
C GLY A 69 1.45 -14.17 3.61
N THR A 70 1.34 -14.95 4.68
CA THR A 70 2.45 -15.77 5.19
C THR A 70 2.59 -17.09 4.42
N THR A 71 1.49 -17.65 3.93
CA THR A 71 1.48 -18.86 3.09
C THR A 71 1.04 -18.57 1.65
N ASP A 72 1.30 -19.50 0.73
CA ASP A 72 0.83 -19.36 -0.66
C ASP A 72 -0.70 -19.40 -0.79
N ILE A 73 -1.39 -20.07 0.15
CA ILE A 73 -2.85 -20.08 0.20
C ILE A 73 -3.34 -18.69 0.59
N ASP A 74 -2.77 -18.08 1.64
CA ASP A 74 -3.16 -16.73 2.08
C ASP A 74 -2.94 -15.70 0.96
N LYS A 75 -1.81 -15.77 0.26
CA LYS A 75 -1.51 -14.89 -0.87
C LYS A 75 -2.53 -15.05 -2.00
N LYS A 76 -2.90 -16.28 -2.34
CA LYS A 76 -3.91 -16.58 -3.37
C LYS A 76 -5.28 -16.01 -2.99
N ASP A 77 -5.70 -16.22 -1.75
CA ASP A 77 -7.02 -15.76 -1.30
C ASP A 77 -7.07 -14.24 -1.11
N ASN A 78 -5.95 -13.63 -0.66
CA ASN A 78 -5.78 -12.19 -0.66
C ASN A 78 -5.90 -11.60 -2.08
N SER A 79 -5.19 -12.14 -3.06
CA SER A 79 -5.29 -11.69 -4.45
C SER A 79 -6.72 -11.81 -4.97
N LYS A 80 -7.44 -12.90 -4.71
CA LYS A 80 -8.87 -13.03 -5.10
C LYS A 80 -9.74 -11.94 -4.48
N ALA A 81 -9.55 -11.65 -3.19
CA ALA A 81 -10.31 -10.60 -2.51
C ALA A 81 -10.01 -9.20 -3.09
N VAL A 82 -8.74 -8.91 -3.38
CA VAL A 82 -8.33 -7.64 -4.00
C VAL A 82 -8.84 -7.52 -5.43
N LEU A 83 -8.80 -8.60 -6.22
CA LEU A 83 -9.42 -8.60 -7.55
C LEU A 83 -10.91 -8.27 -7.44
N ALA A 84 -11.64 -8.93 -6.55
CA ALA A 84 -13.06 -8.68 -6.35
C ALA A 84 -13.32 -7.20 -5.99
N ALA A 85 -12.54 -6.64 -5.06
CA ALA A 85 -12.63 -5.24 -4.66
C ALA A 85 -12.38 -4.28 -5.84
N LEU A 86 -11.34 -4.53 -6.65
CA LEU A 86 -11.01 -3.73 -7.83
C LEU A 86 -12.07 -3.84 -8.93
N MET A 87 -12.59 -5.04 -9.19
CA MET A 87 -13.71 -5.26 -10.12
C MET A 87 -14.97 -4.54 -9.68
N THR A 88 -15.28 -4.55 -8.37
CA THR A 88 -16.39 -3.77 -7.83
C THR A 88 -16.15 -2.27 -8.04
N ALA A 89 -14.96 -1.76 -7.73
CA ALA A 89 -14.64 -0.34 -7.87
C ALA A 89 -14.78 0.14 -9.32
N VAL A 90 -14.21 -0.59 -10.30
CA VAL A 90 -14.27 -0.21 -11.72
C VAL A 90 -15.69 -0.31 -12.26
N ASN A 91 -16.44 -1.38 -11.97
CA ASN A 91 -17.79 -1.58 -12.52
C ASN A 91 -18.84 -0.65 -11.88
N SER A 92 -18.64 -0.25 -10.63
CA SER A 92 -19.53 0.70 -9.94
C SER A 92 -19.10 2.15 -10.08
N ASN A 93 -17.98 2.41 -10.78
CA ASN A 93 -17.34 3.72 -10.85
C ASN A 93 -17.14 4.34 -9.45
N LYS A 94 -16.87 3.54 -8.42
CA LYS A 94 -16.60 4.00 -7.05
C LYS A 94 -15.15 4.41 -6.89
N SER A 95 -14.92 5.37 -6.00
CA SER A 95 -13.56 5.81 -5.70
C SER A 95 -12.91 4.89 -4.66
N ILE A 96 -11.58 4.79 -4.73
CA ILE A 96 -10.74 4.07 -3.78
C ILE A 96 -9.62 4.98 -3.30
N ASN A 97 -9.10 4.68 -2.11
CA ASN A 97 -7.79 5.22 -1.70
C ASN A 97 -6.73 4.16 -1.95
N VAL A 98 -5.58 4.58 -2.46
CA VAL A 98 -4.45 3.69 -2.74
C VAL A 98 -3.18 4.24 -2.11
N PHE A 99 -2.36 3.32 -1.60
CA PHE A 99 -1.12 3.63 -0.90
C PHE A 99 -0.04 2.72 -1.47
N GLY A 100 1.15 3.25 -1.73
CA GLY A 100 2.17 2.48 -2.41
C GLY A 100 3.56 3.09 -2.41
N PHE A 101 4.42 2.47 -3.20
CA PHE A 101 5.85 2.78 -3.32
C PHE A 101 6.17 3.27 -4.73
N ASN A 102 7.09 4.22 -4.84
CA ASN A 102 7.60 4.70 -6.12
C ASN A 102 8.37 3.60 -6.86
N SER A 103 9.08 2.74 -6.11
CA SER A 103 9.86 1.63 -6.67
C SER A 103 8.94 0.56 -7.29
N GLY A 104 8.73 0.67 -8.59
CA GLY A 104 7.96 -0.28 -9.39
C GLY A 104 6.45 -0.11 -9.28
N CYS A 105 5.96 1.08 -8.89
CA CYS A 105 4.53 1.40 -8.82
C CYS A 105 3.72 0.36 -8.04
N LYS A 106 4.27 -0.09 -6.91
CA LYS A 106 3.73 -1.19 -6.11
C LYS A 106 2.72 -0.68 -5.10
N ILE A 107 1.62 -1.41 -4.97
CA ILE A 107 0.55 -1.10 -4.03
C ILE A 107 0.76 -1.86 -2.73
N GLN A 108 0.61 -1.14 -1.63
CA GLN A 108 0.65 -1.68 -0.28
C GLN A 108 -0.75 -1.83 0.31
N PHE A 109 -1.61 -0.82 0.14
CA PHE A 109 -2.97 -0.81 0.67
C PHE A 109 -3.96 -0.27 -0.36
N ILE A 110 -5.18 -0.81 -0.31
CA ILE A 110 -6.33 -0.36 -1.07
C ILE A 110 -7.49 -0.23 -0.10
N HIS A 111 -8.10 0.95 0.00
CA HIS A 111 -9.30 1.16 0.78
C HIS A 111 -10.50 1.39 -0.15
N LEU A 112 -11.52 0.57 0.04
CA LEU A 112 -12.83 0.81 -0.54
C LEU A 112 -13.52 1.92 0.23
N LEU A 113 -14.11 2.87 -0.49
CA LEU A 113 -14.87 3.96 0.11
C LEU A 113 -16.35 3.60 0.19
N LYS A 114 -16.96 3.88 1.34
CA LYS A 114 -18.40 3.94 1.49
C LYS A 114 -18.77 5.41 1.37
N ASP A 115 -19.57 5.73 0.36
CA ASP A 115 -20.16 7.07 0.20
C ASP A 115 -21.06 7.41 1.39
#